data_AF-A0A512JP09-F1
#
_entry.id   AF-A0A512JP09-F1
#
_cell.length_a   1.000
_cell.length_b   1.000
_cell.length_c   1.000
_cell.angle_alpha   90.00
_cell.angle_beta   90.00
_cell.angle_gamma   90.00
#
_symmetry.space_group_name_H-M   'P 1'
#
loop_
_entity.id
_entity.type
_entity.pdbx_description
1 polymer ?
#
loop_
_entity_poly.entity_id
_entity_poly.type
_entity_poly.pdbx_seq_one_letter_code
_entity_poly.pdbx_strand_id
1 'polypeptide(L)'
;MAEPEITFPQPVEFGRRQDDSVWISFGTPFKEHLAYDWPGTLKQASDIAQALNAIPQVVRTLRAVQADIRAPDTDTMLSRATGELIEEAFAALGVRP
;
A
#
# COMPACT_ATOMS: atom_id res chain seq x y z
N MET A 1 -5.51 23.25 8.73
CA MET A 1 -5.75 21.91 9.30
C MET A 1 -4.79 20.97 8.60
N ALA A 2 -4.03 20.15 9.34
CA ALA A 2 -3.23 19.10 8.73
C ALA A 2 -4.18 18.05 8.14
N GLU A 3 -3.92 17.58 6.92
CA GLU A 3 -4.63 16.42 6.38
C GLU A 3 -4.41 15.23 7.31
N PRO A 4 -5.45 14.42 7.61
CA PRO A 4 -5.24 13.19 8.36
C PRO A 4 -4.26 12.32 7.56
N GLU A 5 -3.10 12.07 8.16
CA GLU A 5 -2.13 11.12 7.61
C GLU A 5 -2.79 9.74 7.66
N ILE A 6 -3.12 9.18 6.51
CA ILE A 6 -3.66 7.82 6.40
C ILE A 6 -2.56 6.87 6.88
N THR A 7 -2.60 6.56 8.18
CA THR A 7 -1.70 5.62 8.82
C THR A 7 -2.39 4.27 8.80
N PHE A 8 -2.11 3.47 7.75
CA PHE A 8 -2.40 2.05 7.81
C PHE A 8 -1.37 1.41 8.74
N PRO A 9 -1.82 0.72 9.81
CA PRO A 9 -0.89 0.05 10.72
C PRO A 9 -0.24 -1.13 10.00
N GLN A 10 1.04 -0.94 9.66
CA GLN A 10 1.91 -1.91 9.00
C GLN A 10 2.86 -2.57 10.01
N PRO A 11 3.35 -3.79 9.71
CA PRO A 11 3.07 -4.58 8.51
C PRO A 11 1.70 -5.29 8.57
N VAL A 12 1.04 -5.39 7.42
CA VAL A 12 -0.02 -6.37 7.20
C VAL A 12 0.62 -7.71 6.89
N GLU A 13 0.27 -8.72 7.66
CA GLU A 13 0.80 -10.08 7.55
C GLU A 13 -0.32 -11.04 7.14
N PHE A 14 0.06 -12.19 6.61
CA PHE A 14 -0.89 -13.24 6.27
C PHE A 14 -0.23 -14.60 6.44
N GLY A 15 -1.04 -15.65 6.56
CA GLY A 15 -0.52 -17.00 6.66
C GLY A 15 -1.59 -18.07 6.70
N ARG A 16 -1.12 -19.29 6.92
CA ARG A 16 -1.96 -20.47 7.20
C ARG A 16 -1.83 -20.85 8.67
N ARG A 17 -2.94 -21.23 9.29
CA ARG A 17 -2.95 -21.86 10.61
C ARG A 17 -2.74 -23.37 10.47
N GLN A 18 -2.66 -24.06 11.61
CA GLN A 18 -2.52 -25.53 11.65
C GLN A 18 -3.76 -26.28 11.15
N ASP A 19 -4.94 -25.66 11.18
CA ASP A 19 -6.21 -26.21 10.68
C ASP A 19 -6.47 -25.89 9.19
N ASP A 20 -5.42 -25.44 8.48
CA ASP A 20 -5.43 -24.98 7.08
C ASP A 20 -6.26 -23.71 6.79
N SER A 21 -6.85 -23.08 7.82
CA SER A 21 -7.50 -21.78 7.67
C SER A 21 -6.46 -20.69 7.36
N VAL A 22 -6.87 -19.73 6.52
CA VAL A 22 -6.04 -18.60 6.13
C VAL A 22 -6.37 -17.42 7.02
N TRP A 23 -5.37 -16.61 7.38
CA TRP A 23 -5.57 -15.39 8.15
C TRP A 23 -4.86 -14.21 7.51
N ILE A 24 -5.38 -13.01 7.78
CA ILE A 24 -4.72 -11.72 7.51
C ILE A 24 -4.67 -10.96 8.83
N SER A 25 -3.51 -10.44 9.19
CA SER A 25 -3.28 -9.65 10.40
C SER A 25 -2.90 -8.23 9.99
N PHE A 26 -3.49 -7.24 10.65
CA PHE A 26 -3.07 -5.86 10.55
C PHE A 26 -2.85 -5.31 11.96
N GLY A 27 -1.89 -4.41 12.10
CA GLY A 27 -1.71 -3.72 13.37
C GLY A 27 -2.94 -2.88 13.69
N THR A 28 -3.02 -2.34 14.89
CA THR A 28 -4.02 -1.34 15.27
C THR A 28 -3.32 -0.10 15.79
N PRO A 29 -3.99 1.06 15.84
CA PRO A 29 -3.47 2.26 16.50
C PRO A 29 -3.06 2.04 17.97
N PHE A 30 -3.49 0.94 18.58
CA PHE A 30 -3.21 0.56 19.97
C PHE A 30 -2.03 -0.41 20.11
N LYS A 31 -1.24 -0.63 19.04
CA LYS A 31 -0.12 -1.61 19.00
C LYS A 31 -0.55 -3.07 19.20
N GLU A 32 -1.83 -3.36 19.03
CA GLU A 32 -2.35 -4.73 18.98
C GLU A 32 -2.36 -5.20 17.52
N HIS A 33 -2.43 -6.52 17.31
CA HIS A 33 -2.65 -7.10 16.00
C HIS A 33 -4.04 -7.71 15.94
N LEU A 34 -4.85 -7.28 14.97
CA LEU A 34 -6.13 -7.90 14.70
C LEU A 34 -5.96 -8.91 13.57
N ALA A 35 -6.13 -10.18 13.91
CA ALA A 35 -6.16 -11.28 12.94
C ALA A 35 -7.60 -11.54 12.50
N TYR A 36 -7.84 -11.44 11.20
CA TYR A 36 -9.09 -11.79 10.54
C TYR A 36 -8.94 -13.15 9.87
N ASP A 37 -9.86 -14.07 10.15
CA ASP A 37 -9.94 -15.34 9.45
C ASP A 37 -10.45 -15.10 8.03
N TRP A 38 -9.56 -15.33 7.07
CA TRP A 38 -9.77 -15.03 5.67
C TRP A 38 -10.53 -16.18 4.99
N PRO A 39 -11.71 -15.93 4.40
CA PRO A 39 -12.52 -16.98 3.79
C PRO A 39 -11.97 -17.45 2.43
N GLY A 40 -11.00 -16.73 1.86
CA GLY A 40 -10.42 -17.03 0.55
C GLY A 40 -9.13 -17.85 0.62
N THR A 41 -8.47 -17.93 -0.54
CA THR A 41 -7.20 -18.65 -0.68
C THR A 41 -6.02 -17.89 -0.07
N LEU A 42 -4.93 -18.61 0.25
CA LEU A 42 -3.67 -18.02 0.70
C LEU A 42 -3.11 -17.00 -0.30
N LYS A 43 -3.28 -17.27 -1.61
CA LYS A 43 -2.88 -16.35 -2.67
C LYS A 43 -3.66 -15.03 -2.59
N GLN A 44 -4.99 -15.09 -2.44
CA GLN A 44 -5.79 -13.88 -2.29
C GLN A 44 -5.42 -13.10 -1.02
N ALA A 45 -5.11 -13.79 0.08
CA ALA A 45 -4.63 -13.14 1.30
C ALA A 45 -3.28 -12.44 1.08
N SER A 46 -2.36 -13.08 0.35
CA SER A 46 -1.09 -12.48 -0.07
C SER A 46 -1.30 -11.24 -0.93
N ASP A 47 -2.17 -11.32 -1.94
CA ASP A 47 -2.46 -10.22 -2.86
C ASP A 47 -3.05 -9.01 -2.09
N ILE A 48 -3.95 -9.25 -1.12
CA ILE A 48 -4.51 -8.21 -0.24
C ILE A 48 -3.47 -7.63 0.71
N ALA A 49 -2.69 -8.47 1.39
CA ALA A 49 -1.64 -8.00 2.30
C ALA A 49 -0.61 -7.14 1.59
N GLN A 50 -0.22 -7.54 0.37
CA GLN A 50 0.67 -6.75 -0.48
C GLN A 50 0.05 -5.39 -0.84
N ALA A 51 -1.20 -5.36 -1.31
CA ALA A 51 -1.87 -4.12 -1.67
C ALA A 51 -1.97 -3.16 -0.48
N LEU A 52 -2.35 -3.66 0.71
CA LEU A 52 -2.44 -2.86 1.93
C LEU A 52 -1.07 -2.35 2.39
N ASN A 53 -0.02 -3.17 2.25
CA ASN A 53 1.35 -2.76 2.55
C ASN A 53 1.89 -1.71 1.55
N ALA A 54 1.36 -1.66 0.32
CA ALA A 54 1.76 -0.67 -0.68
C ALA A 54 1.07 0.70 -0.51
N ILE A 55 -0.06 0.80 0.23
CA ILE A 55 -0.87 2.03 0.34
C ILE A 55 -0.04 3.27 0.71
N PRO A 56 0.83 3.28 1.75
CA PRO A 56 1.57 4.49 2.12
C PRO A 56 2.49 4.97 1.01
N GLN A 57 3.11 4.03 0.28
CA GLN A 57 3.98 4.35 -0.84
C GLN A 57 3.20 4.91 -2.01
N VAL A 58 2.06 4.31 -2.36
CA VAL A 58 1.15 4.82 -3.41
C VAL A 58 0.67 6.23 -3.07
N VAL A 59 0.22 6.47 -1.83
CA VAL A 59 -0.24 7.80 -1.38
C VAL A 59 0.89 8.83 -1.47
N ARG A 60 2.11 8.47 -1.04
CA ARG A 60 3.30 9.33 -1.18
C ARG A 60 3.58 9.67 -2.63
N THR A 61 3.52 8.69 -3.53
CA THR A 61 3.74 8.88 -4.97
C THR A 61 2.67 9.78 -5.59
N LEU A 62 1.39 9.57 -5.28
CA LEU A 62 0.30 10.42 -5.79
C LEU A 62 0.45 11.88 -5.34
N ARG A 63 0.88 12.11 -4.10
CA ARG A 63 1.20 13.47 -3.60
C ARG A 63 2.37 14.10 -4.35
N ALA A 64 3.41 13.32 -4.67
CA ALA A 64 4.54 13.80 -5.45
C ALA A 64 4.10 14.17 -6.89
N VAL A 65 3.28 13.32 -7.52
CA VAL A 65 2.68 13.61 -8.84
C VAL A 65 1.85 14.90 -8.79
N GLN A 66 0.99 15.06 -7.78
CA GLN A 66 0.19 16.27 -7.62
C GLN A 66 1.06 17.53 -7.43
N ALA A 67 2.17 17.41 -6.71
CA ALA A 67 3.11 18.51 -6.50
C ALA A 67 3.91 18.89 -7.75
N ASP A 68 4.15 17.93 -8.66
CA ASP A 68 4.84 18.14 -9.94
C ASP A 68 3.90 18.80 -10.98
N ILE A 69 2.63 18.43 -10.98
CA ILE A 69 1.60 18.99 -11.87
C ILE A 69 1.12 20.34 -11.27
N ARG A 70 2.01 21.34 -11.21
CA ARG A 70 1.68 22.68 -10.67
C ARG A 70 0.71 23.48 -11.53
N ALA A 71 0.45 23.06 -12.78
CA ALA A 71 -0.53 23.67 -13.66
C ALA A 71 -1.15 22.59 -14.57
N PRO A 72 -2.46 22.28 -14.42
CA PRO A 72 -3.12 21.17 -15.11
C PRO A 72 -3.21 21.33 -16.64
N ASP A 73 -2.89 22.52 -17.17
CA ASP A 73 -2.94 22.86 -18.60
C ASP A 73 -1.55 23.00 -19.27
N THR A 74 -0.48 22.64 -18.57
CA THR A 74 0.87 22.59 -19.15
C THR A 74 1.34 21.14 -19.21
N ASP A 75 1.85 20.72 -20.37
CA ASP A 75 2.62 19.48 -20.54
C ASP A 75 3.86 19.53 -19.65
N THR A 76 3.69 19.26 -18.36
CA THR A 76 4.80 19.13 -17.42
C THR A 76 5.16 17.66 -17.36
N MET A 77 6.26 17.31 -18.02
CA MET A 77 6.93 16.04 -17.76
C MET A 77 7.16 15.92 -16.25
N LEU A 78 6.80 14.76 -15.69
CA LEU A 78 7.11 14.46 -14.29
C LEU A 78 8.62 14.53 -14.09
N SER A 79 9.03 15.07 -12.95
CA SER A 79 10.42 15.06 -12.55
C SER A 79 10.91 13.63 -12.40
N ARG A 80 12.22 13.42 -12.58
CA ARG A 80 12.86 12.12 -12.38
C ARG A 80 12.57 11.54 -10.98
N ALA A 81 12.57 12.40 -9.95
CA ALA A 81 12.28 11.98 -8.59
C ALA A 81 10.85 11.42 -8.44
N THR A 82 9.87 12.04 -9.09
CA THR A 82 8.51 11.50 -9.14
C THR A 82 8.44 10.20 -9.93
N GLY A 83 9.20 10.07 -11.02
CA GLY A 83 9.32 8.83 -11.78
C GLY A 83 9.84 7.67 -10.93
N GLU A 84 10.89 7.90 -10.14
CA GLU A 84 11.44 6.89 -9.21
C GLU A 84 10.39 6.45 -8.17
N LEU A 85 9.61 7.39 -7.61
CA LEU A 85 8.51 7.06 -6.68
C LEU A 85 7.39 6.24 -7.33
N ILE A 86 7.13 6.43 -8.64
CA ILE A 86 6.16 5.63 -9.39
C ILE A 86 6.66 4.20 -9.55
N GLU A 87 7.92 4.01 -9.93
CA GLU A 87 8.53 2.69 -10.06
C GLU A 87 8.52 1.94 -8.73
N GLU A 88 8.86 2.61 -7.63
CA GLU A 88 8.82 1.97 -6.31
C GLU A 88 7.38 1.60 -5.89
N ALA A 89 6.38 2.45 -6.18
CA ALA A 89 4.98 2.15 -5.87
C ALA A 89 4.45 0.96 -6.69
N PHE A 90 4.83 0.85 -7.97
CA PHE A 90 4.51 -0.33 -8.77
C PHE A 90 5.18 -1.59 -8.24
N ALA A 91 6.46 -1.51 -7.89
CA ALA A 91 7.17 -2.62 -7.28
C ALA A 91 6.49 -3.10 -5.99
N ALA A 92 6.03 -2.17 -5.13
CA ALA A 92 5.29 -2.49 -3.92
C ALA A 92 3.95 -3.19 -4.21
N LEU A 93 3.23 -2.76 -5.25
CA LEU A 93 2.02 -3.42 -5.75
C LEU A 93 2.29 -4.76 -6.47
N GLY A 94 3.56 -5.13 -6.66
CA GLY A 94 3.93 -6.35 -7.41
C GLY A 94 3.76 -6.21 -8.91
N VAL A 95 3.51 -5.00 -9.39
CA VAL A 95 3.49 -4.66 -10.81
C VAL A 95 4.95 -4.40 -11.20
N ARG A 96 5.50 -5.25 -12.07
CA ARG A 96 6.76 -4.93 -12.74
C ARG A 96 6.45 -4.43 -14.15
N PRO A 97 7.12 -3.37 -14.62
CA PRO A 97 7.07 -2.96 -16.02
C PRO A 97 7.60 -4.07 -16.95
#